data_AF-G2XC99-F1
#
_entry.id   AF-G2XC99-F1
#
_cell.length_a   1.000
_cell.length_b   1.000
_cell.length_c   1.000
_cell.angle_alpha   90.00
_cell.angle_beta   90.00
_cell.angle_gamma   90.00
#
_symmetry.space_group_name_H-M   'P 1'
#
loop_
_entity.id
_entity.type
_entity.pdbx_description
1 polymer ?
#
loop_
_entity_poly.entity_id
_entity_poly.type
_entity_poly.pdbx_seq_one_letter_code
_entity_poly.pdbx_strand_id
1 'polypeptide(L)'
;MPAAPPKPRKIGSRACDACKIRKVKCTEIPPCRRCSTIGIECTFNKGQATRGPRSLRAKTWQQIRDAQQQQHHHQEKPPENAAATRNVSADGSPHSSTGREPSMNNSTTPVIAVEWLVLRLCIYRLRLFPVWPIVAVEEVIASLQRDAEDQEMYALATAIGAATMAQLKLDRSRDCGINDAVTAHVLEAECQRSRVLLDSQPANLNKLRTSFFLHIFHENQQPGGTNVAV
;
A
#
# COMPACT_ATOMS: atom_id res chain seq x y z
N MET A 1 21.73 58.12 17.12
CA MET A 1 21.78 56.86 17.89
C MET A 1 21.33 55.73 16.98
N PRO A 2 22.19 54.79 16.54
CA PRO A 2 21.74 53.68 15.71
C PRO A 2 20.89 52.71 16.54
N ALA A 3 19.76 52.27 15.96
CA ALA A 3 18.83 51.34 16.59
C ALA A 3 19.49 49.99 16.89
N ALA A 4 19.23 49.43 18.07
CA ALA A 4 19.77 48.13 18.48
C ALA A 4 19.27 46.99 17.56
N PRO A 5 20.13 46.02 17.20
CA PRO A 5 19.74 44.92 16.33
C PRO A 5 18.70 44.01 17.00
N PRO A 6 17.74 43.47 16.22
CA PRO A 6 16.70 42.59 16.75
C PRO A 6 17.30 41.32 17.36
N LYS A 7 16.86 40.98 18.58
CA LYS A 7 17.31 39.76 19.25
C LYS A 7 16.80 38.52 18.48
N PRO A 8 17.68 37.57 18.12
CA PRO A 8 17.26 36.41 17.35
C PRO A 8 16.40 35.49 18.23
N ARG A 9 15.23 35.09 17.71
CA ARG A 9 14.26 34.24 18.41
C ARG A 9 14.61 32.76 18.22
N LYS A 10 14.39 31.95 19.27
CA LYS A 10 14.55 30.49 19.21
C LYS A 10 13.43 29.88 18.37
N ILE A 11 13.74 28.92 17.50
CA ILE A 11 12.79 28.22 16.60
C ILE A 11 12.21 26.95 17.30
N GLY A 12 12.26 26.90 18.63
CA GLY A 12 11.83 25.75 19.44
C GLY A 12 12.97 24.93 20.03
N SER A 13 12.64 23.96 20.89
CA SER A 13 13.59 23.12 21.65
C SER A 13 14.12 21.95 20.82
N ARG A 14 14.70 22.21 19.65
CA ARG A 14 15.30 21.17 18.80
C ARG A 14 16.68 21.60 18.30
N ALA A 15 17.65 20.68 18.32
CA ALA A 15 18.94 20.91 17.69
C ALA A 15 18.82 21.04 16.16
N CYS A 16 19.65 21.90 15.54
CA CYS A 16 19.73 22.00 14.08
C CYS A 16 20.28 20.72 13.46
N ASP A 17 20.11 20.56 12.15
CA ASP A 17 20.45 19.35 11.40
C ASP A 17 21.94 18.99 11.53
N ALA A 18 22.83 19.99 11.44
CA ALA A 18 24.25 19.76 11.57
C ALA A 18 24.70 19.39 12.99
N CYS A 19 24.17 20.06 14.02
CA CYS A 19 24.48 19.75 15.42
C CYS A 19 23.95 18.36 15.80
N LYS A 20 22.78 17.98 15.26
CA LYS A 20 22.17 16.67 15.46
C LYS A 20 22.99 15.54 14.85
N ILE A 21 23.47 15.71 13.61
CA ILE A 21 24.36 14.74 12.94
C ILE A 21 25.68 14.59 13.70
N ARG A 22 26.27 15.71 14.12
CA ARG A 22 27.55 15.73 14.85
C ARG A 22 27.42 15.39 16.33
N LYS A 23 26.20 15.18 16.83
CA LYS A 23 25.88 14.90 18.25
C LYS A 23 26.49 15.91 19.22
N VAL A 24 26.38 17.20 18.90
CA VAL A 24 26.86 18.31 19.75
C VAL A 24 25.72 19.19 20.22
N LYS A 25 25.94 19.95 21.31
CA LYS A 25 24.96 20.88 21.86
C LYS A 25 24.66 22.02 20.87
N CYS A 26 23.37 22.19 20.53
CA CYS A 26 22.89 23.28 19.69
C CYS A 26 22.45 24.47 20.54
N THR A 27 22.62 25.69 20.03
CA THR A 27 22.08 26.91 20.67
C THR A 27 20.65 27.24 20.25
N GLU A 28 20.09 26.50 19.29
CA GLU A 28 18.67 26.58 18.88
C GLU A 28 18.23 27.95 18.31
N ILE A 29 19.21 28.80 17.99
CA ILE A 29 19.05 30.13 17.42
C ILE A 29 19.79 30.09 16.09
N PRO A 30 19.15 30.23 14.92
CA PRO A 30 19.86 30.23 13.64
C PRO A 30 20.57 31.57 13.35
N PRO A 31 21.77 31.53 12.76
CA PRO A 31 22.64 30.36 12.70
C PRO A 31 23.15 30.02 14.10
N CYS A 32 23.13 28.72 14.47
CA CYS A 32 23.58 28.34 15.81
C CYS A 32 25.08 28.62 15.97
N ARG A 33 25.52 28.92 17.20
CA ARG A 33 26.90 29.34 17.48
C ARG A 33 27.92 28.40 16.86
N ARG A 34 27.65 27.09 16.92
CA ARG A 34 28.52 26.08 16.32
C ARG A 34 28.55 26.22 14.81
N CYS A 35 27.41 26.11 14.12
CA CYS A 35 27.33 26.25 12.66
C CYS A 35 28.01 27.52 12.14
N SER A 36 27.83 28.65 12.84
CA SER A 36 28.50 29.91 12.53
C SER A 36 30.03 29.81 12.68
N THR A 37 30.53 29.21 13.76
CA THR A 37 31.98 29.06 14.02
C THR A 37 32.69 28.20 12.98
N ILE A 38 32.04 27.14 12.50
CA ILE A 38 32.60 26.21 11.51
C ILE A 38 32.21 26.56 10.07
N GLY A 39 31.50 27.67 9.85
CA GLY A 39 31.13 28.17 8.52
C GLY A 39 30.23 27.23 7.72
N ILE A 40 29.35 26.47 8.36
CA ILE A 40 28.39 25.59 7.66
C ILE A 40 26.97 26.12 7.76
N GLU A 41 26.13 25.67 6.83
CA GLU A 41 24.71 25.98 6.82
C GLU A 41 23.99 25.45 8.08
N CYS A 42 23.19 26.30 8.71
CA CYS A 42 22.42 25.97 9.91
C CYS A 42 20.94 25.77 9.56
N THR A 43 20.55 24.55 9.24
CA THR A 43 19.18 24.21 8.83
C THR A 43 18.42 23.45 9.92
N PHE A 44 17.10 23.59 9.89
CA PHE A 44 16.14 22.86 10.74
C PHE A 44 15.12 22.11 9.85
N ASN A 45 15.47 21.82 8.60
CA ASN A 45 14.51 21.38 7.60
C ASN A 45 14.36 19.85 7.57
N LYS A 46 15.29 19.08 8.16
CA LYS A 46 15.15 17.62 8.18
C LYS A 46 14.04 17.20 9.15
N GLY A 47 12.95 16.71 8.57
CA GLY A 47 11.91 15.98 9.28
C GLY A 47 12.49 14.77 10.03
N GLN A 48 11.88 14.40 11.15
CA GLN A 48 12.27 13.16 11.84
C GLN A 48 11.93 11.97 10.93
N ALA A 49 12.94 11.21 10.51
CA ALA A 49 12.69 9.93 9.87
C ALA A 49 11.91 9.03 10.84
N THR A 50 10.78 8.50 10.40
CA THR A 50 9.98 7.54 11.18
C THR A 50 10.88 6.38 11.62
N ARG A 51 10.90 6.09 12.92
CA ARG A 51 11.72 5.00 13.48
C ARG A 51 11.13 3.66 13.04
N GLY A 52 11.93 2.85 12.34
CA GLY A 52 11.59 1.50 11.91
C GLY A 52 12.40 1.07 10.67
N PRO A 53 12.64 -0.24 10.46
CA PRO A 53 13.29 -0.72 9.26
C PRO A 53 12.45 -0.38 8.03
N ARG A 54 13.04 0.37 7.09
CA ARG A 54 12.38 0.85 5.86
C ARG A 54 12.04 -0.24 4.84
N SER A 55 12.61 -1.44 4.99
CA SER A 55 12.41 -2.56 4.07
C SER A 55 12.15 -3.88 4.81
N LEU A 56 11.42 -4.77 4.15
CA LEU A 56 11.24 -6.16 4.57
C LEU A 56 12.62 -6.85 4.60
N ARG A 57 12.94 -7.58 5.67
CA ARG A 57 14.23 -8.28 5.79
C ARG A 57 14.28 -9.42 4.76
N ALA A 58 15.46 -9.72 4.22
CA ALA A 58 15.66 -10.81 3.25
C ALA A 58 15.10 -12.16 3.72
N LYS A 59 15.17 -12.48 5.02
CA LYS A 59 14.58 -13.69 5.60
C LYS A 59 13.05 -13.74 5.47
N THR A 60 12.38 -12.59 5.65
CA THR A 60 10.93 -12.50 5.45
C THR A 60 10.58 -12.74 3.97
N TRP A 61 11.40 -12.24 3.05
CA TRP A 61 11.22 -12.51 1.62
C TRP A 61 11.35 -13.98 1.25
N GLN A 62 12.32 -14.69 1.82
CA GLN A 62 12.44 -16.13 1.64
C GLN A 62 11.19 -16.86 2.13
N GLN A 63 10.69 -16.52 3.32
CA GLN A 63 9.46 -17.10 3.87
C GLN A 63 8.22 -16.84 2.99
N ILE A 64 8.10 -15.65 2.40
CA ILE A 64 7.01 -15.35 1.45
C ILE A 64 7.10 -16.26 0.22
N ARG A 65 8.30 -16.40 -0.36
CA ARG A 65 8.52 -17.25 -1.53
C ARG A 65 8.23 -18.71 -1.22
N ASP A 66 8.70 -19.21 -0.09
CA ASP A 66 8.50 -20.61 0.31
C ASP A 66 7.00 -20.89 0.54
N ALA A 67 6.27 -19.95 1.16
CA ALA A 67 4.82 -20.05 1.33
C ALA A 67 4.07 -20.04 0.00
N GLN A 68 4.47 -19.20 -0.97
CA GLN A 68 3.89 -19.18 -2.31
C GLN A 68 4.15 -20.49 -3.06
N GLN A 69 5.37 -21.03 -2.99
CA GLN A 69 5.73 -22.30 -3.64
C GLN A 69 4.97 -23.50 -3.07
N GLN A 70 4.78 -23.54 -1.75
CA GLN A 70 3.98 -24.59 -1.11
C GLN A 70 2.52 -24.56 -1.54
N GLN A 71 1.96 -23.38 -1.85
CA GLN A 71 0.59 -23.25 -2.35
C GLN A 71 0.45 -23.74 -3.79
N HIS A 72 1.40 -23.45 -4.67
CA HIS A 72 1.38 -23.96 -6.05
C HIS A 72 1.50 -25.50 -6.10
N HIS A 73 2.31 -26.10 -5.24
CA HIS A 73 2.57 -27.55 -5.27
C HIS A 73 1.37 -28.42 -4.78
N HIS A 74 0.40 -27.83 -4.08
CA HIS A 74 -0.81 -28.53 -3.63
C HIS A 74 -1.94 -28.54 -4.69
N GLN A 75 -1.78 -27.85 -5.83
CA GLN A 75 -2.81 -27.72 -6.86
C GLN A 75 -2.58 -28.60 -8.11
N GLU A 76 -1.41 -29.25 -8.26
CA GLU A 76 -1.07 -30.13 -9.40
C GLU A 76 -1.37 -31.63 -9.17
N LYS A 77 -2.53 -31.99 -8.61
CA LYS A 77 -3.04 -33.37 -8.73
C LYS A 77 -4.05 -33.43 -9.89
N PRO A 78 -3.72 -34.07 -11.03
CA PRO A 78 -4.65 -34.15 -12.17
C PRO A 78 -5.77 -35.16 -11.90
N PRO A 79 -7.05 -34.83 -12.16
CA PRO A 79 -8.05 -35.82 -12.47
C PRO A 79 -7.98 -36.13 -13.98
N GLU A 80 -7.80 -37.41 -14.27
CA GLU A 80 -7.78 -38.01 -15.60
C GLU A 80 -9.20 -38.11 -16.17
N ASN A 81 -9.33 -37.88 -17.48
CA ASN A 81 -10.39 -38.30 -18.42
C ASN A 81 -11.75 -37.57 -18.44
N ALA A 82 -11.98 -36.80 -19.52
CA ALA A 82 -12.95 -37.18 -20.57
C ALA A 82 -12.96 -36.15 -21.73
N ALA A 83 -12.78 -36.66 -22.94
CA ALA A 83 -12.85 -35.94 -24.21
C ALA A 83 -14.31 -35.69 -24.66
N ALA A 84 -14.56 -34.58 -25.39
CA ALA A 84 -15.41 -34.56 -26.59
C ALA A 84 -15.45 -33.17 -27.27
N THR A 85 -14.79 -33.12 -28.42
CA THR A 85 -14.98 -32.35 -29.65
C THR A 85 -16.33 -31.63 -29.86
N ARG A 86 -16.30 -30.38 -30.38
CA ARG A 86 -16.89 -30.00 -31.69
C ARG A 86 -16.65 -28.53 -32.07
N ASN A 87 -16.18 -28.34 -33.31
CA ASN A 87 -16.05 -27.07 -34.05
C ASN A 87 -17.38 -26.71 -34.75
N VAL A 88 -17.68 -25.41 -34.89
CA VAL A 88 -18.42 -24.86 -36.05
C VAL A 88 -18.04 -23.38 -36.25
N SER A 89 -17.83 -23.02 -37.52
CA SER A 89 -17.42 -21.70 -38.03
C SER A 89 -18.59 -20.88 -38.59
N ALA A 90 -18.30 -19.62 -38.99
CA ALA A 90 -19.01 -18.73 -39.94
C ALA A 90 -20.17 -17.89 -39.35
N ASP A 91 -20.44 -16.63 -39.69
CA ASP A 91 -19.90 -15.60 -40.61
C ASP A 91 -20.61 -14.25 -40.27
N GLY A 92 -20.09 -13.10 -40.74
CA GLY A 92 -20.89 -11.86 -40.90
C GLY A 92 -20.39 -10.58 -40.19
N SER A 93 -19.73 -9.71 -40.95
CA SER A 93 -19.56 -8.25 -40.72
C SER A 93 -20.43 -7.49 -41.76
N PRO A 94 -20.48 -6.14 -41.83
CA PRO A 94 -20.21 -5.04 -40.88
C PRO A 94 -21.36 -3.99 -40.82
N HIS A 95 -21.37 -3.01 -39.90
CA HIS A 95 -21.90 -1.65 -40.18
C HIS A 95 -21.38 -0.60 -39.16
N SER A 96 -20.85 0.51 -39.72
CA SER A 96 -20.47 1.81 -39.13
C SER A 96 -21.63 2.51 -38.39
N SER A 97 -21.52 3.53 -37.53
CA SER A 97 -20.50 4.53 -37.16
C SER A 97 -21.00 5.37 -35.96
N THR A 98 -20.05 6.06 -35.31
CA THR A 98 -20.15 7.37 -34.61
C THR A 98 -20.87 7.50 -33.25
N GLY A 99 -20.07 7.85 -32.24
CA GLY A 99 -20.50 8.36 -30.93
C GLY A 99 -19.49 8.08 -29.84
N ARG A 100 -18.27 8.64 -29.93
CA ARG A 100 -17.21 8.41 -28.93
C ARG A 100 -17.37 9.36 -27.75
N GLU A 101 -18.32 9.03 -26.88
CA GLU A 101 -18.36 9.48 -25.49
C GLU A 101 -17.41 8.59 -24.66
N PRO A 102 -16.74 9.11 -23.61
CA PRO A 102 -15.90 8.30 -22.74
C PRO A 102 -16.80 7.41 -21.86
N SER A 103 -17.12 6.22 -22.37
CA SER A 103 -17.80 5.18 -21.61
C SER A 103 -16.93 4.79 -20.40
N MET A 104 -17.39 5.16 -19.20
CA MET A 104 -16.90 4.57 -17.96
C MET A 104 -17.15 3.06 -18.06
N ASN A 105 -16.05 2.33 -18.15
CA ASN A 105 -15.96 0.89 -18.17
C ASN A 105 -16.50 0.31 -16.85
N ASN A 106 -17.79 0.04 -16.78
CA ASN A 106 -18.42 -0.79 -15.74
C ASN A 106 -18.09 -2.29 -15.96
N SER A 107 -16.82 -2.60 -16.20
CA SER A 107 -16.36 -3.98 -16.30
C SER A 107 -16.39 -4.60 -14.90
N THR A 108 -17.27 -5.58 -14.66
CA THR A 108 -17.34 -6.32 -13.39
C THR A 108 -16.04 -7.10 -13.12
N THR A 109 -15.26 -7.36 -14.16
CA THR A 109 -14.04 -8.16 -14.12
C THR A 109 -12.97 -7.59 -13.18
N PRO A 110 -12.25 -8.44 -12.42
CA PRO A 110 -11.09 -8.05 -11.64
C PRO A 110 -10.01 -7.39 -12.50
N VAL A 111 -9.55 -6.19 -12.14
CA VAL A 111 -8.45 -5.49 -12.84
C VAL A 111 -7.09 -5.97 -12.34
N ILE A 112 -7.02 -6.45 -11.10
CA ILE A 112 -5.79 -6.88 -10.44
C ILE A 112 -5.77 -8.40 -10.37
N ALA A 113 -4.73 -9.01 -10.92
CA ALA A 113 -4.57 -10.46 -10.93
C ALA A 113 -4.50 -11.04 -9.51
N VAL A 114 -5.12 -12.21 -9.30
CA VAL A 114 -5.22 -12.86 -7.98
C VAL A 114 -3.83 -13.12 -7.38
N GLU A 115 -2.83 -13.48 -8.20
CA GLU A 115 -1.47 -13.75 -7.74
C GLU A 115 -0.83 -12.54 -7.06
N TRP A 116 -1.13 -11.33 -7.56
CA TRP A 116 -0.64 -10.09 -6.97
C TRP A 116 -1.30 -9.79 -5.64
N LEU A 117 -2.58 -10.15 -5.46
CA LEU A 117 -3.29 -10.05 -4.19
C LEU A 117 -2.75 -11.07 -3.18
N VAL A 118 -2.51 -12.32 -3.59
CA VAL A 118 -1.91 -13.37 -2.76
C VAL A 118 -0.58 -12.91 -2.18
N LEU A 119 0.28 -12.26 -2.97
CA LEU A 119 1.54 -11.69 -2.48
C LEU A 119 1.32 -10.68 -1.35
N ARG A 120 0.37 -9.74 -1.49
CA ARG A 120 0.06 -8.75 -0.44
C ARG A 120 -0.54 -9.42 0.81
N LEU A 121 -1.41 -10.41 0.63
CA LEU A 121 -2.01 -11.18 1.71
C LEU A 121 -0.95 -11.94 2.53
N CYS A 122 0.04 -12.54 1.87
CA CYS A 122 1.20 -13.16 2.53
C CYS A 122 2.03 -12.15 3.33
N ILE A 123 2.26 -10.94 2.78
CA ILE A 123 2.98 -9.88 3.49
C ILE A 123 2.20 -9.44 4.74
N TYR A 124 0.88 -9.23 4.62
CA TYR A 124 0.01 -8.90 5.74
C TYR A 124 0.10 -9.97 6.84
N ARG A 125 -0.05 -11.26 6.48
CA ARG A 125 0.06 -12.39 7.41
C ARG A 125 1.36 -12.36 8.21
N LEU A 126 2.48 -12.10 7.55
CA LEU A 126 3.79 -12.15 8.18
C LEU A 126 4.15 -10.91 9.01
N ARG A 127 3.57 -9.75 8.69
CA ARG A 127 4.07 -8.46 9.21
C ARG A 127 3.06 -7.65 9.99
N LEU A 128 1.78 -7.82 9.69
CA LEU A 128 0.70 -7.00 10.25
C LEU A 128 -0.31 -7.83 11.03
N PHE A 129 -0.44 -9.13 10.77
CA PHE A 129 -1.32 -10.03 11.53
C PHE A 129 -1.06 -10.03 13.05
N PRO A 130 0.19 -9.98 13.55
CA PRO A 130 0.42 -9.90 15.00
C PRO A 130 -0.17 -8.64 15.67
N VAL A 131 -0.44 -7.60 14.88
CA VAL A 131 -1.04 -6.33 15.35
C VAL A 131 -2.53 -6.26 15.02
N TRP A 132 -2.94 -6.79 13.87
CA TRP A 132 -4.31 -6.74 13.37
C TRP A 132 -4.84 -8.14 12.99
N PRO A 133 -5.06 -9.07 13.93
CA PRO A 133 -5.46 -10.45 13.66
C PRO A 133 -6.97 -10.59 13.37
N ILE A 134 -7.47 -9.88 12.36
CA ILE A 134 -8.92 -9.75 12.10
C ILE A 134 -9.39 -10.48 10.84
N VAL A 135 -8.47 -11.01 10.02
CA VAL A 135 -8.77 -11.73 8.77
C VAL A 135 -8.06 -13.08 8.74
N ALA A 136 -8.80 -14.14 8.43
CA ALA A 136 -8.25 -15.46 8.13
C ALA A 136 -7.68 -15.46 6.70
N VAL A 137 -6.37 -15.23 6.58
CA VAL A 137 -5.71 -15.00 5.28
C VAL A 137 -5.85 -16.20 4.35
N GLU A 138 -5.74 -17.41 4.90
CA GLU A 138 -5.87 -18.67 4.15
C GLU A 138 -7.25 -18.82 3.51
N GLU A 139 -8.31 -18.43 4.23
CA GLU A 139 -9.68 -18.49 3.73
C GLU A 139 -9.90 -17.51 2.58
N VAL A 140 -9.36 -16.29 2.70
CA VAL A 140 -9.44 -15.27 1.65
C VAL A 140 -8.69 -15.73 0.39
N ILE A 141 -7.46 -16.24 0.53
CA ILE A 141 -6.68 -16.78 -0.59
C ILE A 141 -7.44 -17.92 -1.27
N ALA A 142 -7.94 -18.88 -0.48
CA ALA A 142 -8.66 -20.02 -1.00
C ALA A 142 -9.98 -19.63 -1.68
N SER A 143 -10.66 -18.58 -1.21
CA SER A 143 -11.88 -18.06 -1.88
C SER A 143 -11.55 -17.48 -3.25
N LEU A 144 -10.55 -16.58 -3.32
CA LEU A 144 -10.14 -15.93 -4.57
C LEU A 144 -9.66 -16.92 -5.64
N GLN A 145 -9.01 -18.02 -5.22
CA GLN A 145 -8.55 -19.05 -6.15
C GLN A 145 -9.68 -19.97 -6.63
N ARG A 146 -10.75 -20.14 -5.84
CA ARG A 146 -11.93 -20.93 -6.24
C ARG A 146 -12.87 -20.13 -7.13
N ASP A 147 -13.09 -18.87 -6.78
CA ASP A 147 -14.01 -17.97 -7.47
C ASP A 147 -13.35 -16.60 -7.64
N ALA A 148 -12.88 -16.34 -8.86
CA ALA A 148 -12.27 -15.07 -9.21
C ALA A 148 -13.29 -13.92 -9.31
N GLU A 149 -14.58 -14.24 -9.41
CA GLU A 149 -15.68 -13.25 -9.51
C GLU A 149 -16.32 -12.96 -8.14
N ASP A 150 -15.79 -13.54 -7.05
CA ASP A 150 -16.19 -13.22 -5.67
C ASP A 150 -15.78 -11.79 -5.31
N GLN A 151 -16.66 -10.86 -5.66
CA GLN A 151 -16.42 -9.43 -5.54
C GLN A 151 -16.24 -8.97 -4.10
N GLU A 152 -16.84 -9.67 -3.14
CA GLU A 152 -16.72 -9.35 -1.71
C GLU A 152 -15.32 -9.69 -1.20
N MET A 153 -14.84 -10.90 -1.48
CA MET A 153 -13.48 -11.32 -1.12
C MET A 153 -12.43 -10.52 -1.89
N TYR A 154 -12.71 -10.17 -3.15
CA TYR A 154 -11.84 -9.32 -3.96
C TYR A 154 -11.73 -7.89 -3.38
N ALA A 155 -12.86 -7.28 -2.99
CA ALA A 155 -12.88 -5.98 -2.32
C ALA A 155 -12.11 -6.01 -0.98
N LEU A 156 -12.25 -7.09 -0.21
CA LEU A 156 -11.51 -7.27 1.03
C LEU A 156 -9.99 -7.42 0.77
N ALA A 157 -9.60 -8.24 -0.20
CA ALA A 157 -8.19 -8.49 -0.51
C ALA A 157 -7.48 -7.24 -1.07
N THR A 158 -8.15 -6.47 -1.92
CA THR A 158 -7.65 -5.18 -2.42
C THR A 158 -7.48 -4.16 -1.29
N ALA A 159 -8.42 -4.08 -0.33
CA ALA A 159 -8.30 -3.22 0.85
C ALA A 159 -7.11 -3.62 1.74
N ILE A 160 -6.97 -4.92 2.05
CA ILE A 160 -5.82 -5.44 2.82
C ILE A 160 -4.52 -5.10 2.11
N GLY A 161 -4.49 -5.27 0.77
CA GLY A 161 -3.34 -4.92 -0.05
C GLY A 161 -2.97 -3.44 0.04
N ALA A 162 -3.95 -2.54 -0.14
CA ALA A 162 -3.74 -1.10 -0.05
C ALA A 162 -3.19 -0.70 1.33
N ALA A 163 -3.83 -1.16 2.41
CA ALA A 163 -3.40 -0.89 3.77
C ALA A 163 -1.99 -1.44 4.05
N THR A 164 -1.70 -2.66 3.61
CA THR A 164 -0.39 -3.30 3.79
C THR A 164 0.71 -2.52 3.08
N MET A 165 0.45 -2.12 1.83
CA MET A 165 1.40 -1.34 1.05
C MET A 165 1.65 0.04 1.64
N ALA A 166 0.60 0.73 2.11
CA ALA A 166 0.72 2.04 2.75
C ALA A 166 1.44 1.96 4.11
N GLN A 167 0.99 1.06 5.00
CA GLN A 167 1.55 0.87 6.35
C GLN A 167 3.04 0.50 6.31
N LEU A 168 3.44 -0.34 5.37
CA LEU A 168 4.83 -0.79 5.21
C LEU A 168 5.64 0.07 4.22
N LYS A 169 5.01 1.07 3.59
CA LYS A 169 5.60 2.00 2.61
C LYS A 169 6.30 1.28 1.43
N LEU A 170 5.66 0.22 0.93
CA LEU A 170 6.25 -0.69 -0.07
C LEU A 170 6.39 -0.03 -1.45
N ASP A 171 5.56 0.97 -1.78
CA ASP A 171 5.66 1.76 -3.03
C ASP A 171 7.03 2.44 -3.22
N ARG A 172 7.78 2.63 -2.13
CA ARG A 172 9.05 3.36 -2.10
C ARG A 172 10.27 2.44 -2.13
N SER A 173 10.06 1.13 -2.04
CA SER A 173 11.13 0.14 -2.11
C SER A 173 11.19 -0.42 -3.53
N ARG A 174 11.99 0.21 -4.40
CA ARG A 174 12.46 -0.45 -5.66
C ARG A 174 13.37 -1.65 -5.37
N ASP A 175 13.63 -1.95 -4.10
CA ASP A 175 14.37 -3.11 -3.67
C ASP A 175 13.42 -4.22 -3.21
N CYS A 176 13.64 -5.40 -3.79
CA CYS A 176 13.05 -6.71 -3.50
C CYS A 176 11.85 -7.15 -4.36
N GLY A 177 12.11 -7.52 -5.62
CA GLY A 177 11.41 -8.63 -6.30
C GLY A 177 9.90 -8.54 -6.56
N ILE A 178 9.24 -7.41 -6.29
CA ILE A 178 7.89 -7.13 -6.78
C ILE A 178 8.06 -6.55 -8.18
N ASN A 179 7.83 -7.38 -9.20
CA ASN A 179 7.90 -6.96 -10.61
C ASN A 179 6.57 -6.41 -11.14
N ASP A 180 5.55 -6.30 -10.30
CA ASP A 180 4.26 -5.73 -10.70
C ASP A 180 4.21 -4.21 -10.49
N ALA A 181 3.44 -3.52 -11.31
CA ALA A 181 3.23 -2.07 -11.23
C ALA A 181 2.12 -1.68 -10.23
N VAL A 182 1.69 -2.61 -9.36
CA VAL A 182 0.52 -2.42 -8.49
C VAL A 182 0.92 -1.62 -7.25
N THR A 183 0.47 -0.37 -7.21
CA THR A 183 0.70 0.54 -6.07
C THR A 183 -0.41 0.47 -5.03
N ALA A 184 -0.18 1.04 -3.84
CA ALA A 184 -1.21 1.13 -2.81
C ALA A 184 -2.46 1.90 -3.30
N HIS A 185 -2.28 2.95 -4.11
CA HIS A 185 -3.38 3.73 -4.69
C HIS A 185 -4.17 2.95 -5.73
N VAL A 186 -3.52 2.12 -6.55
CA VAL A 186 -4.22 1.26 -7.52
C VAL A 186 -5.11 0.25 -6.81
N LEU A 187 -4.60 -0.36 -5.73
CA LEU A 187 -5.39 -1.29 -4.91
C LEU A 187 -6.57 -0.59 -4.21
N GLU A 188 -6.38 0.64 -3.73
CA GLU A 188 -7.47 1.40 -3.10
C GLU A 188 -8.55 1.79 -4.11
N ALA A 189 -8.17 2.33 -5.27
CA ALA A 189 -9.12 2.67 -6.32
C ALA A 189 -9.95 1.46 -6.77
N GLU A 190 -9.31 0.31 -6.90
CA GLU A 190 -9.98 -0.94 -7.28
C GLU A 190 -10.91 -1.46 -6.17
N CYS A 191 -10.51 -1.32 -4.91
CA CYS A 191 -11.37 -1.62 -3.76
C CYS A 191 -12.62 -0.73 -3.77
N GLN A 192 -12.48 0.58 -3.97
CA GLN A 192 -13.62 1.51 -4.02
C GLN A 192 -14.57 1.17 -5.17
N ARG A 193 -14.03 0.89 -6.37
CA ARG A 193 -14.83 0.44 -7.52
C ARG A 193 -15.66 -0.80 -7.17
N SER A 194 -15.03 -1.77 -6.50
CA SER A 194 -15.70 -3.00 -6.07
C SER A 194 -16.77 -2.77 -5.00
N ARG A 195 -16.54 -1.82 -4.08
CA ARG A 195 -17.51 -1.42 -3.05
C ARG A 195 -18.77 -0.78 -3.64
N VAL A 196 -18.64 0.05 -4.68
CA VAL A 196 -19.79 0.65 -5.36
C VAL A 196 -20.71 -0.42 -5.96
N LEU A 197 -20.14 -1.49 -6.52
CA LEU A 197 -20.90 -2.62 -7.04
C LEU A 197 -21.62 -3.42 -5.94
N LEU A 198 -21.09 -3.42 -4.73
CA LEU A 198 -21.62 -4.13 -3.57
C LEU A 198 -22.54 -3.28 -2.67
N ASP A 199 -22.76 -2.00 -2.99
CA ASP A 199 -23.39 -1.04 -2.09
C ASP A 199 -24.84 -1.43 -1.72
N SER A 200 -25.57 -2.05 -2.65
CA SER A 200 -26.94 -2.52 -2.45
C SER A 200 -27.06 -3.75 -1.54
N GLN A 201 -25.97 -4.46 -1.25
CA GLN A 201 -25.97 -5.66 -0.42
C GLN A 201 -26.05 -5.29 1.08
N PRO A 202 -26.63 -6.15 1.94
CA PRO A 202 -26.65 -5.90 3.38
C PRO A 202 -25.24 -5.80 3.98
N ALA A 203 -25.13 -5.16 5.16
CA ALA A 203 -23.87 -5.10 5.88
C ALA A 203 -23.44 -6.51 6.32
N ASN A 204 -22.16 -6.82 6.14
CA ASN A 204 -21.56 -8.08 6.58
C ASN A 204 -20.16 -7.84 7.17
N LEU A 205 -19.55 -8.89 7.71
CA LEU A 205 -18.27 -8.80 8.38
C LEU A 205 -17.14 -8.35 7.43
N ASN A 206 -17.15 -8.78 6.17
CA ASN A 206 -16.11 -8.41 5.23
C ASN A 206 -16.22 -6.94 4.82
N LYS A 207 -17.43 -6.39 4.63
CA LYS A 207 -17.62 -4.95 4.43
C LYS A 207 -17.05 -4.11 5.57
N LEU A 208 -17.21 -4.57 6.82
CA LEU A 208 -16.62 -3.93 7.99
C LEU A 208 -15.09 -4.01 7.97
N ARG A 209 -14.54 -5.21 7.71
CA ARG A 209 -13.08 -5.42 7.58
C ARG A 209 -12.49 -4.55 6.47
N THR A 210 -13.14 -4.49 5.31
CA THR A 210 -12.77 -3.62 4.18
C THR A 210 -12.70 -2.16 4.62
N SER A 211 -13.72 -1.67 5.32
CA SER A 211 -13.76 -0.29 5.84
C SER A 211 -12.63 -0.02 6.84
N PHE A 212 -12.30 -0.99 7.71
CA PHE A 212 -11.18 -0.89 8.64
C PHE A 212 -9.83 -0.75 7.91
N PHE A 213 -9.57 -1.57 6.89
CA PHE A 213 -8.33 -1.48 6.13
C PHE A 213 -8.25 -0.20 5.28
N LEU A 214 -9.36 0.27 4.72
CA LEU A 214 -9.40 1.57 4.04
C LEU A 214 -9.09 2.73 4.99
N HIS A 215 -9.62 2.69 6.22
CA HIS A 215 -9.28 3.68 7.24
C HIS A 215 -7.77 3.69 7.51
N ILE A 216 -7.15 2.52 7.72
CA ILE A 216 -5.69 2.41 7.89
C ILE A 216 -4.94 3.00 6.70
N PHE A 217 -5.37 2.70 5.47
CA PHE A 217 -4.75 3.27 4.28
C PHE A 217 -4.77 4.81 4.31
N HIS A 218 -5.94 5.42 4.54
CA HIS A 218 -6.07 6.88 4.55
C HIS A 218 -5.28 7.56 5.69
N GLU A 219 -5.27 6.97 6.89
CA GLU A 219 -4.45 7.46 8.01
C GLU A 219 -2.95 7.44 7.69
N ASN A 220 -2.49 6.49 6.86
CA ASN A 220 -1.09 6.48 6.41
C ASN A 220 -0.77 7.56 5.38
N GLN A 221 -1.76 8.05 4.62
CA GLN A 221 -1.56 9.11 3.64
C GLN A 221 -1.54 10.50 4.29
N GLN A 222 -2.47 10.73 5.23
CA GLN A 222 -2.58 11.97 5.97
C GLN A 222 -2.70 11.62 7.46
N PRO A 223 -1.58 11.54 8.19
CA PRO A 223 -1.62 11.24 9.61
C PRO A 223 -2.46 12.31 10.32
N GLY A 224 -3.56 11.91 10.97
CA GLY A 224 -4.47 12.82 11.67
C GLY A 224 -3.85 13.56 12.87
N GLY A 225 -2.57 13.33 13.17
CA GLY A 225 -1.83 14.12 14.13
C GLY A 225 -1.70 15.55 13.61
N THR A 226 -2.31 16.51 14.32
CA THR A 226 -2.13 17.95 14.07
C THR A 226 -0.68 18.20 13.68
N ASN A 227 -0.47 18.65 12.44
CA ASN A 227 0.77 19.34 12.09
C ASN A 227 0.72 20.62 12.93
N VAL A 228 1.17 20.54 14.18
CA VAL A 228 1.56 21.71 14.93
C VAL A 228 2.76 22.24 14.17
N ALA A 229 2.46 23.08 13.18
CA ALA A 229 3.42 23.93 12.52
C ALA A 229 4.03 24.79 13.64
N VAL A 230 5.24 24.41 14.05
CA VAL A 230 6.12 25.20 14.91
C VAL A 230 7.26 25.71 14.05
#